data_AF-A0A7D9K068-F1
#
_entry.id   AF-A0A7D9K068-F1
#
_cell.length_a   1.000
_cell.length_b   1.000
_cell.length_c   1.000
_cell.angle_alpha   90.00
_cell.angle_beta   90.00
_cell.angle_gamma   90.00
#
_symmetry.space_group_name_H-M   'P 1'
#
loop_
_entity.id
_entity.type
_entity.pdbx_description
1 polymer ?
#
loop_
_entity_poly.entity_id
_entity_poly.type
_entity_poly.pdbx_seq_one_letter_code
_entity_poly.pdbx_strand_id
1 'polypeptide(L)'
;YVFTNLGKKGPEGPANTSGYLGTTLEGQVTLNAGIQMWQVPYTGTYIIESRGAAGANGSYDLRNKLGDKHVTKRHHGGVGAKISGTFWLTHGTLLKILVGQRGMMHTLTINLQTLDLILDVGGGGGGSFVTYVNNIPLVIAAGGGGGGGNGVGFGTDTFDADSGQLGVLGSRCNSTVGNGGMLCSNEEKYTINAGSGAGLLSNGRSPNLAHHAMCFVDGGRGGTNIGFDGDGGFGGGGYGALNGGGGGGYSGGGVWANSTYGIAGGGGSVNHGFDKQSGYGDALEHGLVKIVFLG
;
A
#
# COMPACT_ATOMS: atom_id res chain seq x y z
N TYR A 1 5.55 19.63 -11.87
CA TYR A 1 4.22 19.03 -11.65
C TYR A 1 4.26 18.13 -10.42
N VAL A 2 3.36 18.32 -9.46
CA VAL A 2 3.33 17.55 -8.20
C VAL A 2 1.95 16.93 -8.01
N PHE A 3 1.87 15.63 -8.22
CA PHE A 3 0.65 14.85 -8.06
C PHE A 3 0.61 14.25 -6.66
N THR A 4 -0.57 14.35 -6.06
CA THR A 4 -0.87 13.96 -4.68
C THR A 4 -2.11 13.07 -4.68
N ASN A 5 -2.47 12.54 -3.53
CA ASN A 5 -3.75 11.86 -3.30
C ASN A 5 -4.97 12.82 -3.30
N LEU A 6 -4.79 14.11 -3.61
CA LEU A 6 -5.87 15.12 -3.63
C LEU A 6 -6.69 15.17 -2.32
N GLY A 7 -6.02 14.90 -1.19
CA GLY A 7 -6.64 14.89 0.15
C GLY A 7 -7.47 13.64 0.48
N LYS A 8 -7.63 12.70 -0.47
CA LYS A 8 -8.38 11.47 -0.25
C LYS A 8 -7.60 10.48 0.63
N LYS A 9 -8.32 9.65 1.39
CA LYS A 9 -7.76 8.59 2.26
C LYS A 9 -8.58 7.32 2.10
N GLY A 10 -7.97 6.18 2.42
CA GLY A 10 -8.63 4.87 2.46
C GLY A 10 -8.47 4.07 1.16
N PRO A 11 -9.42 3.18 0.84
CA PRO A 11 -9.29 2.26 -0.28
C PRO A 11 -9.61 2.89 -1.63
N GLU A 12 -10.42 3.94 -1.66
CA GLU A 12 -10.89 4.59 -2.89
C GLU A 12 -10.01 5.78 -3.29
N GLY A 13 -9.85 5.97 -4.61
CA GLY A 13 -9.14 7.12 -5.17
C GLY A 13 -9.93 8.43 -5.08
N PRO A 14 -9.29 9.57 -5.41
CA PRO A 14 -9.93 10.88 -5.36
C PRO A 14 -11.04 11.03 -6.40
N ALA A 15 -12.06 11.84 -6.09
CA ALA A 15 -13.23 12.05 -6.94
C ALA A 15 -13.24 13.42 -7.65
N ASN A 16 -12.35 14.33 -7.28
CA ASN A 16 -12.22 15.65 -7.89
C ASN A 16 -10.77 16.15 -7.82
N THR A 17 -10.44 17.17 -8.61
CA THR A 17 -9.10 17.75 -8.74
C THR A 17 -8.95 19.11 -8.03
N SER A 18 -9.88 19.47 -7.14
CA SER A 18 -9.88 20.78 -6.45
C SER A 18 -8.59 21.08 -5.68
N GLY A 19 -7.88 20.05 -5.24
CA GLY A 19 -6.56 20.17 -4.60
C GLY A 19 -5.45 20.72 -5.51
N TYR A 20 -5.71 20.94 -6.80
CA TYR A 20 -4.78 21.55 -7.74
C TYR A 20 -5.08 22.99 -8.13
N LEU A 21 -6.16 23.59 -7.61
CA LEU A 21 -6.45 25.02 -7.83
C LEU A 21 -5.24 25.88 -7.39
N GLY A 22 -4.85 26.84 -8.24
CA GLY A 22 -3.69 27.70 -8.03
C GLY A 22 -2.33 27.03 -8.29
N THR A 23 -2.30 25.81 -8.81
CA THR A 23 -1.05 25.08 -9.12
C THR A 23 -0.83 24.90 -10.62
N THR A 24 0.36 24.46 -11.00
CA THR A 24 0.68 24.07 -12.39
C THR A 24 -0.15 22.89 -12.94
N LEU A 25 -0.96 22.24 -12.10
CA LEU A 25 -1.87 21.16 -12.49
C LEU A 25 -3.33 21.61 -12.61
N GLU A 26 -3.65 22.86 -12.29
CA GLU A 26 -5.01 23.40 -12.41
C GLU A 26 -5.52 23.28 -13.85
N GLY A 27 -6.66 22.61 -14.03
CA GLY A 27 -7.26 22.38 -15.35
C GLY A 27 -6.46 21.44 -16.27
N GLN A 28 -5.33 20.88 -15.83
CA GLN A 28 -4.46 19.99 -16.62
C GLN A 28 -4.67 18.50 -16.33
N VAL A 29 -5.45 18.17 -15.31
CA VAL A 29 -5.67 16.81 -14.83
C VAL A 29 -7.15 16.46 -14.89
N THR A 30 -7.45 15.29 -15.46
CA THR A 30 -8.77 14.66 -15.35
C THR A 30 -8.66 13.36 -14.54
N LEU A 31 -9.76 12.91 -13.95
CA LEU A 31 -9.79 11.69 -13.14
C LEU A 31 -10.55 10.58 -13.87
N ASN A 32 -10.01 9.37 -13.83
CA ASN A 32 -10.67 8.13 -14.21
C ASN A 32 -10.58 7.14 -13.04
N ALA A 33 -11.68 6.94 -12.31
CA ALA A 33 -11.71 6.10 -11.10
C ALA A 33 -10.58 6.43 -10.10
N GLY A 34 -10.29 7.72 -9.91
CA GLY A 34 -9.21 8.20 -9.02
C GLY A 34 -7.80 8.19 -9.62
N ILE A 35 -7.60 7.57 -10.79
CA ILE A 35 -6.36 7.69 -11.57
C ILE A 35 -6.34 9.04 -12.28
N GLN A 36 -5.24 9.77 -12.12
CA GLN A 36 -5.03 11.09 -12.68
C GLN A 36 -4.46 10.98 -14.10
N MET A 37 -5.19 11.49 -15.06
CA MET A 37 -4.80 11.53 -16.47
C MET A 37 -4.16 12.88 -16.75
N TRP A 38 -2.90 12.88 -17.18
CA TRP A 38 -2.13 14.10 -17.43
C TRP A 38 -1.39 14.04 -18.76
N GLN A 39 -1.51 15.11 -19.54
CA GLN A 39 -0.87 15.22 -20.84
C GLN A 39 0.48 15.93 -20.71
N VAL A 40 1.52 15.34 -21.30
CA VAL A 40 2.87 15.91 -21.31
C VAL A 40 2.85 17.25 -22.09
N PRO A 41 3.26 18.38 -21.48
CA PRO A 41 3.10 19.70 -22.06
C PRO A 41 4.22 20.10 -23.02
N TYR A 42 5.39 19.48 -22.93
CA TYR A 42 6.53 19.77 -23.81
C TYR A 42 7.27 18.49 -24.18
N THR A 43 7.85 18.44 -25.38
CA THR A 43 8.77 17.35 -25.72
C THR A 43 10.11 17.64 -25.07
N GLY A 44 10.69 16.65 -24.39
CA GLY A 44 12.05 16.72 -23.89
C GLY A 44 12.29 15.80 -22.70
N THR A 45 13.27 16.15 -21.89
CA THR A 45 13.75 15.33 -20.78
C THR A 45 13.00 15.66 -19.49
N TYR A 46 12.59 14.62 -18.75
CA TYR A 46 11.87 14.72 -17.50
C TYR A 46 12.48 13.83 -16.43
N ILE A 47 12.57 14.34 -15.19
CA ILE A 47 12.76 13.49 -14.00
C ILE A 47 11.39 13.15 -13.43
N ILE A 48 11.14 11.87 -13.19
CA ILE A 48 9.95 11.37 -12.51
C ILE A 48 10.40 10.73 -11.20
N GLU A 49 10.00 11.31 -10.07
CA GLU A 49 10.09 10.72 -8.74
C GLU A 49 8.72 10.19 -8.34
N SER A 50 8.65 8.94 -7.91
CA SER A 50 7.45 8.30 -7.36
C SER A 50 7.74 7.80 -5.95
N ARG A 51 6.78 8.00 -5.04
CA ARG A 51 6.79 7.52 -3.65
C ARG A 51 5.55 6.70 -3.40
N GLY A 52 5.70 5.45 -2.96
CA GLY A 52 4.58 4.65 -2.47
C GLY A 52 4.18 5.10 -1.06
N ALA A 53 2.98 4.72 -0.63
CA ALA A 53 2.47 5.08 0.68
C ALA A 53 2.91 4.10 1.78
N ALA A 54 2.95 4.57 3.02
CA ALA A 54 3.20 3.71 4.17
C ALA A 54 1.99 2.81 4.49
N GLY A 55 2.25 1.66 5.10
CA GLY A 55 1.22 0.91 5.81
C GLY A 55 0.80 1.62 7.09
N ALA A 56 -0.39 1.28 7.61
CA ALA A 56 -0.78 1.71 8.94
C ALA A 56 0.01 0.96 10.02
N ASN A 57 0.22 1.59 11.17
CA ASN A 57 0.78 0.91 12.34
C ASN A 57 -0.25 -0.05 12.95
N GLY A 58 0.24 -1.02 13.70
CA GLY A 58 -0.56 -1.90 14.54
C GLY A 58 -0.07 -1.90 15.99
N SER A 59 -0.85 -2.49 16.87
CA SER A 59 -0.54 -2.58 18.29
C SER A 59 -1.31 -3.72 18.94
N TYR A 60 -0.81 -4.16 20.08
CA TYR A 60 -1.42 -5.18 20.90
C TYR A 60 -1.36 -4.74 22.35
N ASP A 61 -2.50 -4.71 23.02
CA ASP A 61 -2.64 -4.34 24.42
C ASP A 61 -3.48 -5.38 25.17
N LEU A 62 -2.82 -6.12 26.08
CA LEU A 62 -3.46 -7.00 27.05
C LEU A 62 -3.60 -6.33 28.40
N ARG A 63 -4.84 -6.29 28.89
CA ARG A 63 -5.18 -5.77 30.21
C ARG A 63 -5.78 -6.87 31.07
N ASN A 64 -5.14 -7.20 32.18
CA ASN A 64 -5.77 -8.01 33.22
C ASN A 64 -6.84 -7.18 33.93
N LYS A 65 -8.07 -7.69 34.04
CA LYS A 65 -9.18 -7.02 34.74
C LYS A 65 -8.94 -6.90 36.25
N LEU A 66 -8.01 -7.68 36.79
CA LEU A 66 -7.53 -7.59 38.17
C LEU A 66 -6.46 -6.49 38.38
N GLY A 67 -5.99 -5.83 37.32
CA GLY A 67 -5.08 -4.68 37.38
C GLY A 67 -3.59 -5.01 37.47
N ASP A 68 -3.20 -6.26 37.70
CA ASP A 68 -1.83 -6.61 38.08
C ASP A 68 -0.84 -6.81 36.93
N LYS A 69 -1.33 -6.89 35.67
CA LYS A 69 -0.49 -7.10 34.47
C LYS A 69 -1.04 -6.36 33.26
N HIS A 70 -0.17 -5.57 32.62
CA HIS A 70 -0.42 -4.82 31.38
C HIS A 70 0.73 -5.09 30.41
N VAL A 71 0.43 -5.54 29.19
CA VAL A 71 1.45 -5.75 28.14
C VAL A 71 1.01 -5.00 26.90
N THR A 72 1.81 -4.01 26.48
CA THR A 72 1.61 -3.30 25.22
C THR A 72 2.79 -3.49 24.29
N LYS A 73 2.52 -3.86 23.04
CA LYS A 73 3.50 -3.87 21.95
C LYS A 73 2.98 -3.05 20.78
N ARG A 74 3.88 -2.32 20.12
CA ARG A 74 3.58 -1.51 18.93
C ARG A 74 4.37 -2.05 17.75
N HIS A 75 3.76 -2.00 16.57
CA HIS A 75 4.34 -2.48 15.32
C HIS A 75 4.19 -1.40 14.27
N HIS A 76 5.30 -1.02 13.67
CA HIS A 76 5.30 -0.05 12.60
C HIS A 76 4.78 -0.69 11.31
N GLY A 77 3.94 0.05 10.61
CA GLY A 77 3.71 -0.22 9.19
C GLY A 77 5.01 0.04 8.42
N GLY A 78 5.23 -0.72 7.36
CA GLY A 78 6.33 -0.51 6.45
C GLY A 78 6.21 0.85 5.76
N VAL A 79 7.34 1.52 5.55
CA VAL A 79 7.38 2.75 4.75
C VAL A 79 7.27 2.44 3.26
N GLY A 80 6.80 3.39 2.46
CA GLY A 80 6.77 3.23 1.01
C GLY A 80 8.16 3.35 0.37
N ALA A 81 8.35 2.73 -0.79
CA ALA A 81 9.53 2.95 -1.61
C ALA A 81 9.52 4.36 -2.19
N LYS A 82 10.70 4.93 -2.41
CA LYS A 82 10.93 6.17 -3.15
C LYS A 82 11.89 5.87 -4.29
N ILE A 83 11.44 6.02 -5.53
CA ILE A 83 12.27 5.79 -6.71
C ILE A 83 12.17 6.95 -7.69
N SER A 84 13.27 7.27 -8.35
CA SER A 84 13.27 8.27 -9.41
C SER A 84 14.13 7.86 -10.59
N GLY A 85 13.77 8.33 -11.77
CA GLY A 85 14.53 8.13 -12.99
C GLY A 85 14.25 9.25 -13.99
N THR A 86 15.08 9.31 -15.01
CA THR A 86 14.98 10.27 -16.10
C THR A 86 14.38 9.62 -17.34
N PHE A 87 13.56 10.37 -18.07
CA PHE A 87 12.76 9.90 -19.19
C PHE A 87 12.73 10.96 -20.30
N TRP A 88 12.75 10.52 -21.55
CA TRP A 88 12.36 11.36 -22.68
C TRP A 88 10.85 11.20 -22.89
N LEU A 89 10.10 12.30 -22.86
CA LEU A 89 8.66 12.30 -23.10
C LEU A 89 8.33 13.24 -24.25
N THR A 90 7.33 12.87 -25.04
CA THR A 90 6.86 13.66 -26.18
C THR A 90 5.64 14.47 -25.78
N HIS A 91 5.58 15.73 -26.21
CA HIS A 91 4.39 16.57 -26.07
C HIS A 91 3.15 15.84 -26.55
N GLY A 92 2.06 15.99 -25.80
CA GLY A 92 0.78 15.37 -26.12
C GLY A 92 0.64 13.93 -25.64
N THR A 93 1.72 13.29 -25.17
CA THR A 93 1.66 11.95 -24.56
C THR A 93 0.77 11.98 -23.32
N LEU A 94 -0.25 11.13 -23.28
CA LEU A 94 -1.12 10.98 -22.11
C LEU A 94 -0.54 9.93 -21.15
N LEU A 95 -0.38 10.31 -19.88
CA LEU A 95 0.08 9.44 -18.81
C LEU A 95 -1.04 9.17 -17.80
N LYS A 96 -1.02 7.96 -17.23
CA LYS A 96 -1.83 7.56 -16.07
C LYS A 96 -0.98 7.69 -14.81
N ILE A 97 -1.47 8.44 -13.84
CA ILE A 97 -0.80 8.69 -12.57
C ILE A 97 -1.72 8.25 -11.43
N LEU A 98 -1.33 7.23 -10.70
CA LEU A 98 -2.00 6.82 -9.46
C LEU A 98 -1.10 7.20 -8.30
N VAL A 99 -1.62 7.95 -7.32
CA VAL A 99 -0.88 8.29 -6.10
C VAL A 99 -1.40 7.46 -4.95
N GLY A 100 -0.53 6.63 -4.38
CA GLY A 100 -0.87 5.69 -3.32
C GLY A 100 -1.38 6.37 -2.06
N GLN A 101 -2.31 5.73 -1.37
CA GLN A 101 -2.82 6.18 -0.08
C GLN A 101 -2.29 5.30 1.03
N ARG A 102 -2.21 5.88 2.23
CA ARG A 102 -1.74 5.17 3.42
C ARG A 102 -2.79 4.14 3.79
N GLY A 103 -2.34 3.00 4.31
CA GLY A 103 -3.23 2.07 4.98
C GLY A 103 -4.01 2.72 6.12
N MET A 104 -5.20 2.18 6.40
CA MET A 104 -6.02 2.53 7.54
C MET A 104 -5.79 1.56 8.70
N MET A 105 -6.11 2.00 9.90
CA MET A 105 -5.97 1.20 11.11
C MET A 105 -7.37 0.91 11.65
N HIS A 106 -7.59 -0.32 12.09
CA HIS A 106 -8.78 -0.68 12.85
C HIS A 106 -8.42 -1.21 14.22
N THR A 107 -9.20 -0.79 15.22
CA THR A 107 -9.08 -1.22 16.61
C THR A 107 -10.17 -2.24 16.90
N LEU A 108 -9.76 -3.46 17.24
CA LEU A 108 -10.64 -4.54 17.70
C LEU A 108 -10.53 -4.68 19.22
N THR A 109 -11.68 -4.67 19.90
CA THR A 109 -11.76 -4.93 21.35
C THR A 109 -12.41 -6.29 21.61
N ILE A 110 -11.66 -7.21 22.21
CA ILE A 110 -12.13 -8.54 22.60
C ILE A 110 -12.21 -8.58 24.14
N ASN A 111 -13.45 -8.72 24.64
CA ASN A 111 -13.71 -8.87 26.07
C ASN A 111 -13.66 -10.36 26.46
N LEU A 112 -12.68 -10.75 27.27
CA LEU A 112 -12.58 -12.09 27.86
C LEU A 112 -12.97 -12.02 29.36
N GLN A 113 -13.24 -13.17 29.97
CA GLN A 113 -13.72 -13.23 31.36
C GLN A 113 -12.77 -12.55 32.36
N THR A 114 -11.46 -12.67 32.18
CA THR A 114 -10.43 -12.12 33.09
C THR A 114 -9.48 -11.13 32.41
N LEU A 115 -9.61 -10.94 31.09
CA LEU A 115 -8.70 -10.15 30.27
C LEU A 115 -9.50 -9.29 29.28
N ASP A 116 -9.01 -8.10 28.98
CA ASP A 116 -9.39 -7.37 27.78
C ASP A 116 -8.22 -7.34 26.81
N LEU A 117 -8.51 -7.61 25.55
CA LEU A 117 -7.56 -7.54 24.45
C LEU A 117 -7.98 -6.42 23.50
N ILE A 118 -7.10 -5.44 23.33
CA ILE A 118 -7.23 -4.40 22.31
C ILE A 118 -6.16 -4.67 21.25
N LEU A 119 -6.59 -4.81 20.00
CA LEU A 119 -5.73 -5.07 18.86
C LEU A 119 -5.91 -3.96 17.83
N ASP A 120 -4.84 -3.23 17.53
CA ASP A 120 -4.79 -2.35 16.37
C ASP A 120 -4.13 -3.12 15.21
N VAL A 121 -4.83 -3.19 14.08
CA VAL A 121 -4.31 -3.78 12.84
C VAL A 121 -4.22 -2.74 11.74
N GLY A 122 -3.09 -2.75 11.04
CA GLY A 122 -2.86 -1.86 9.91
C GLY A 122 -3.16 -2.53 8.58
N GLY A 123 -3.88 -1.83 7.71
CA GLY A 123 -3.89 -2.09 6.28
C GLY A 123 -2.55 -1.69 5.63
N GLY A 124 -2.24 -2.32 4.50
CA GLY A 124 -1.08 -2.00 3.69
C GLY A 124 -1.23 -0.67 2.95
N GLY A 125 -0.11 0.01 2.71
CA GLY A 125 -0.04 1.20 1.88
C GLY A 125 -0.17 0.86 0.40
N GLY A 126 -0.79 1.75 -0.37
CA GLY A 126 -0.85 1.60 -1.82
C GLY A 126 0.42 2.08 -2.53
N GLY A 127 0.70 1.48 -3.69
CA GLY A 127 1.76 1.93 -4.58
C GLY A 127 1.40 3.20 -5.34
N SER A 128 2.41 3.91 -5.83
CA SER A 128 2.24 5.05 -6.75
C SER A 128 2.77 4.69 -8.14
N PHE A 129 1.95 4.91 -9.15
CA PHE A 129 2.16 4.43 -10.52
C PHE A 129 2.24 5.60 -11.48
N VAL A 130 3.22 5.56 -12.38
CA VAL A 130 3.29 6.39 -13.57
C VAL A 130 3.42 5.46 -14.76
N THR A 131 2.40 5.41 -15.61
CA THR A 131 2.34 4.51 -16.77
C THR A 131 1.84 5.25 -18.00
N TYR A 132 2.10 4.69 -19.17
CA TYR A 132 1.40 5.09 -20.39
C TYR A 132 -0.06 4.59 -20.35
N VAL A 133 -0.90 5.11 -21.25
CA VAL A 133 -2.32 4.70 -21.33
C VAL A 133 -2.54 3.20 -21.55
N ASN A 134 -1.58 2.51 -22.17
CA ASN A 134 -1.57 1.05 -22.38
C ASN A 134 -1.00 0.26 -21.18
N ASN A 135 -0.86 0.90 -20.02
CA ASN A 135 -0.37 0.32 -18.77
C ASN A 135 1.10 -0.12 -18.78
N ILE A 136 1.89 0.24 -19.80
CA ILE A 136 3.34 0.07 -19.76
C ILE A 136 3.91 1.01 -18.70
N PRO A 137 4.62 0.51 -17.67
CA PRO A 137 5.11 1.33 -16.58
C PRO A 137 6.33 2.17 -16.99
N LEU A 138 6.37 3.41 -16.50
CA LEU A 138 7.58 4.23 -16.46
C LEU A 138 8.27 4.05 -15.11
N VAL A 139 7.53 4.34 -14.04
CA VAL A 139 7.98 4.27 -12.65
C VAL A 139 6.81 3.80 -11.78
N ILE A 140 7.03 2.79 -10.94
CA ILE A 140 6.08 2.38 -9.89
C ILE A 140 6.83 2.24 -8.58
N ALA A 141 6.43 3.02 -7.58
CA ALA A 141 6.97 2.94 -6.23
C ALA A 141 6.01 2.15 -5.34
N ALA A 142 6.50 1.09 -4.71
CA ALA A 142 5.72 0.21 -3.85
C ALA A 142 5.27 0.87 -2.54
N GLY A 143 4.08 0.50 -2.08
CA GLY A 143 3.63 0.75 -0.72
C GLY A 143 4.18 -0.27 0.28
N GLY A 144 4.25 0.13 1.55
CA GLY A 144 4.69 -0.75 2.65
C GLY A 144 3.56 -1.62 3.22
N GLY A 145 3.92 -2.73 3.87
CA GLY A 145 2.97 -3.59 4.56
C GLY A 145 2.37 -2.92 5.81
N GLY A 146 1.18 -3.35 6.22
CA GLY A 146 0.51 -2.89 7.43
C GLY A 146 1.06 -3.58 8.68
N GLY A 147 1.27 -2.80 9.74
CA GLY A 147 1.75 -3.30 11.02
C GLY A 147 0.68 -4.10 11.76
N GLY A 148 1.14 -5.10 12.52
CA GLY A 148 0.29 -5.94 13.36
C GLY A 148 0.15 -7.37 12.86
N GLY A 149 -0.12 -8.29 13.79
CA GLY A 149 -0.36 -9.71 13.50
C GLY A 149 0.14 -10.66 14.58
N ASN A 150 -0.64 -10.90 15.65
CA ASN A 150 -1.56 -12.04 15.78
C ASN A 150 -2.17 -12.05 17.21
N GLY A 151 -3.47 -11.79 17.33
CA GLY A 151 -4.18 -11.67 18.62
C GLY A 151 -4.81 -12.96 19.15
N VAL A 152 -4.63 -14.11 18.51
CA VAL A 152 -5.35 -15.35 18.88
C VAL A 152 -4.41 -16.53 19.06
N GLY A 153 -3.57 -16.46 20.10
CA GLY A 153 -2.76 -17.60 20.51
C GLY A 153 -1.61 -17.34 21.48
N PHE A 154 -1.62 -16.29 22.32
CA PHE A 154 -0.59 -16.00 23.34
C PHE A 154 0.89 -16.15 22.91
N GLY A 155 1.19 -16.09 21.60
CA GLY A 155 2.52 -15.92 21.05
C GLY A 155 2.82 -14.43 20.99
N THR A 156 3.92 -14.01 21.62
CA THR A 156 4.19 -12.59 21.88
C THR A 156 4.85 -11.84 20.73
N ASP A 157 5.14 -12.50 19.61
CA ASP A 157 6.15 -12.01 18.66
C ASP A 157 5.49 -11.55 17.35
N THR A 158 4.95 -10.35 17.44
CA THR A 158 4.47 -9.52 16.34
C THR A 158 5.59 -8.57 15.90
N PHE A 159 5.75 -8.35 14.59
CA PHE A 159 6.88 -7.60 14.02
C PHE A 159 6.43 -6.38 13.22
N ASP A 160 7.36 -5.44 13.07
CA ASP A 160 7.22 -4.36 12.09
C ASP A 160 7.04 -4.98 10.70
N ALA A 161 6.11 -4.40 9.92
CA ALA A 161 5.86 -4.86 8.57
C ALA A 161 6.99 -4.45 7.62
N ASP A 162 7.15 -5.19 6.53
CA ASP A 162 8.20 -4.86 5.58
C ASP A 162 7.85 -3.58 4.79
N SER A 163 8.85 -2.75 4.55
CA SER A 163 8.75 -1.59 3.66
C SER A 163 8.45 -1.98 2.20
N GLY A 164 7.99 -1.03 1.39
CA GLY A 164 7.88 -1.21 -0.06
C GLY A 164 9.26 -1.54 -0.67
N GLN A 165 9.35 -2.62 -1.43
CA GLN A 165 10.62 -3.12 -1.97
C GLN A 165 11.12 -2.27 -3.12
N LEU A 166 12.44 -2.07 -3.19
CA LEU A 166 13.10 -1.32 -4.27
C LEU A 166 13.24 -2.14 -5.57
N GLY A 167 13.14 -3.47 -5.46
CA GLY A 167 13.14 -4.39 -6.59
C GLY A 167 11.72 -4.76 -7.05
N VAL A 168 11.63 -5.46 -8.18
CA VAL A 168 10.36 -5.77 -8.86
C VAL A 168 9.42 -6.72 -8.11
N LEU A 169 9.96 -7.51 -7.19
CA LEU A 169 9.18 -8.43 -6.37
C LEU A 169 8.79 -7.74 -5.06
N GLY A 170 7.58 -8.04 -4.59
CA GLY A 170 7.19 -7.71 -3.21
C GLY A 170 8.04 -8.49 -2.21
N SER A 171 7.73 -8.34 -0.92
CA SER A 171 8.24 -9.23 0.12
C SER A 171 7.11 -10.07 0.70
N ARG A 172 7.50 -11.17 1.35
CA ARG A 172 6.64 -12.22 1.95
C ARG A 172 5.72 -12.85 0.91
N CYS A 173 5.73 -14.19 0.81
CA CYS A 173 4.72 -14.87 -0.02
C CYS A 173 4.62 -14.29 -1.43
N ASN A 174 5.78 -14.10 -2.07
CA ASN A 174 5.84 -13.43 -3.36
C ASN A 174 5.10 -14.24 -4.43
N SER A 175 4.43 -13.50 -5.31
CA SER A 175 3.98 -14.01 -6.59
C SER A 175 5.04 -13.73 -7.67
N THR A 176 4.70 -13.98 -8.92
CA THR A 176 5.50 -13.58 -10.07
C THR A 176 5.45 -12.06 -10.28
N VAL A 177 6.39 -11.55 -11.06
CA VAL A 177 6.48 -10.13 -11.40
C VAL A 177 5.15 -9.59 -11.97
N GLY A 178 4.70 -8.45 -11.46
CA GLY A 178 3.47 -7.80 -11.92
C GLY A 178 2.20 -8.27 -11.18
N ASN A 179 2.27 -9.38 -10.45
CA ASN A 179 1.10 -9.99 -9.80
C ASN A 179 0.89 -9.52 -8.36
N GLY A 180 -0.34 -9.65 -7.88
CA GLY A 180 -0.67 -9.47 -6.47
C GLY A 180 0.03 -10.49 -5.57
N GLY A 181 0.22 -10.12 -4.30
CA GLY A 181 0.89 -10.96 -3.32
C GLY A 181 0.06 -12.17 -2.93
N MET A 182 0.69 -13.18 -2.31
CA MET A 182 0.02 -14.39 -1.83
C MET A 182 -0.19 -14.36 -0.31
N LEU A 183 -1.03 -15.28 0.15
CA LEU A 183 -1.21 -15.61 1.57
C LEU A 183 -0.55 -16.97 1.81
N CYS A 184 0.40 -17.09 2.74
CA CYS A 184 0.99 -18.38 3.09
C CYS A 184 1.06 -18.64 4.60
N SER A 185 0.90 -19.90 4.95
CA SER A 185 1.12 -20.43 6.28
C SER A 185 1.89 -21.74 6.17
N ASN A 186 2.60 -22.11 7.22
CA ASN A 186 3.15 -23.45 7.39
C ASN A 186 2.17 -24.40 8.14
N GLU A 187 0.97 -23.93 8.49
CA GLU A 187 -0.07 -24.72 9.14
C GLU A 187 -1.24 -24.98 8.18
N GLU A 188 -1.64 -26.24 8.03
CA GLU A 188 -2.65 -26.65 7.04
C GLU A 188 -4.06 -26.06 7.27
N LYS A 189 -4.39 -25.69 8.52
CA LYS A 189 -5.73 -25.20 8.90
C LYS A 189 -5.74 -23.75 9.40
N TYR A 190 -4.64 -23.02 9.23
CA TYR A 190 -4.57 -21.63 9.66
C TYR A 190 -5.18 -20.70 8.61
N THR A 191 -6.16 -19.89 9.02
CA THR A 191 -6.78 -18.89 8.15
C THR A 191 -6.13 -17.53 8.41
N ILE A 192 -5.46 -17.00 7.38
CA ILE A 192 -4.87 -15.66 7.43
C ILE A 192 -5.98 -14.63 7.26
N ASN A 193 -6.35 -13.95 8.35
CA ASN A 193 -7.33 -12.87 8.34
C ASN A 193 -6.68 -11.53 7.99
N ALA A 194 -6.30 -11.40 6.72
CA ALA A 194 -5.80 -10.19 6.08
C ALA A 194 -5.87 -10.33 4.55
N GLY A 195 -5.75 -9.22 3.85
CA GLY A 195 -5.54 -9.20 2.39
C GLY A 195 -4.09 -8.96 2.05
N SER A 196 -3.58 -9.65 1.02
CA SER A 196 -2.32 -9.26 0.38
C SER A 196 -2.51 -8.02 -0.50
N GLY A 197 -1.41 -7.36 -0.84
CA GLY A 197 -1.42 -6.25 -1.78
C GLY A 197 -1.62 -6.71 -3.23
N ALA A 198 -2.14 -5.82 -4.06
CA ALA A 198 -2.27 -6.04 -5.50
C ALA A 198 -1.03 -5.56 -6.26
N GLY A 199 -0.82 -6.15 -7.44
CA GLY A 199 0.24 -5.76 -8.36
C GLY A 199 -0.25 -4.80 -9.46
N LEU A 200 0.58 -4.65 -10.49
CA LEU A 200 0.19 -3.96 -11.71
C LEU A 200 -0.94 -4.71 -12.44
N LEU A 201 -0.83 -6.04 -12.54
CA LEU A 201 -1.59 -6.87 -13.48
C LEU A 201 -2.62 -7.80 -12.83
N SER A 202 -2.49 -8.10 -11.54
CA SER A 202 -3.47 -8.95 -10.85
C SER A 202 -3.71 -8.54 -9.41
N ASN A 203 -4.93 -8.82 -8.99
CA ASN A 203 -5.47 -8.46 -7.70
C ASN A 203 -4.73 -9.15 -6.55
N GLY A 204 -4.83 -8.58 -5.36
CA GLY A 204 -4.42 -9.23 -4.13
C GLY A 204 -5.31 -10.44 -3.81
N ARG A 205 -4.92 -11.20 -2.81
CA ARG A 205 -5.62 -12.38 -2.33
C ARG A 205 -6.14 -12.13 -0.92
N SER A 206 -7.36 -12.56 -0.66
CA SER A 206 -8.01 -12.48 0.65
C SER A 206 -8.82 -13.74 0.92
N PRO A 207 -9.00 -14.16 2.19
CA PRO A 207 -10.03 -15.14 2.57
C PRO A 207 -11.45 -14.58 2.36
N ASN A 208 -12.46 -15.46 2.43
CA ASN A 208 -13.88 -15.19 2.13
C ASN A 208 -14.48 -13.99 2.91
N LEU A 209 -15.51 -13.36 2.31
CA LEU A 209 -16.30 -12.19 2.78
C LEU A 209 -15.60 -10.81 2.75
N ALA A 210 -14.39 -10.72 2.22
CA ALA A 210 -13.66 -9.46 2.06
C ALA A 210 -13.55 -9.03 0.60
N HIS A 211 -13.39 -7.72 0.35
CA HIS A 211 -13.01 -7.21 -0.96
C HIS A 211 -11.48 -7.21 -1.04
N HIS A 212 -10.93 -8.03 -1.94
CA HIS A 212 -9.50 -8.04 -2.21
C HIS A 212 -9.03 -6.69 -2.79
N ALA A 213 -7.76 -6.38 -2.58
CA ALA A 213 -7.12 -5.24 -3.24
C ALA A 213 -7.16 -5.44 -4.76
N MET A 214 -7.53 -4.40 -5.50
CA MET A 214 -7.59 -4.39 -6.95
C MET A 214 -6.26 -3.95 -7.53
N CYS A 215 -5.83 -4.58 -8.62
CA CYS A 215 -4.64 -4.20 -9.35
C CYS A 215 -4.79 -2.86 -10.06
N PHE A 216 -3.68 -2.26 -10.46
CA PHE A 216 -3.68 -0.97 -11.14
C PHE A 216 -4.52 -0.98 -12.42
N VAL A 217 -4.44 -2.04 -13.23
CA VAL A 217 -5.22 -2.12 -14.48
C VAL A 217 -6.73 -2.17 -14.24
N ASP A 218 -7.16 -2.59 -13.05
CA ASP A 218 -8.55 -2.63 -12.60
C ASP A 218 -8.90 -1.45 -11.66
N GLY A 219 -8.10 -0.38 -11.69
CA GLY A 219 -8.38 0.87 -10.97
C GLY A 219 -7.67 1.02 -9.62
N GLY A 220 -6.98 0.00 -9.12
CA GLY A 220 -6.08 0.14 -7.97
C GLY A 220 -6.75 0.32 -6.59
N ARG A 221 -8.04 0.00 -6.45
CA ARG A 221 -8.75 0.09 -5.16
C ARG A 221 -8.04 -0.73 -4.07
N GLY A 222 -7.90 -0.16 -2.88
CA GLY A 222 -7.43 -0.90 -1.70
C GLY A 222 -8.40 -2.02 -1.29
N GLY A 223 -7.88 -3.03 -0.59
CA GLY A 223 -8.70 -4.09 -0.02
C GLY A 223 -9.50 -3.60 1.18
N THR A 224 -10.67 -4.20 1.42
CA THR A 224 -11.54 -3.88 2.57
C THR A 224 -12.13 -5.16 3.17
N ASN A 225 -12.52 -5.10 4.44
CA ASN A 225 -13.16 -6.23 5.12
C ASN A 225 -14.43 -5.78 5.83
N ILE A 226 -15.53 -6.52 5.65
CA ILE A 226 -16.82 -6.13 6.22
C ILE A 226 -16.75 -6.22 7.76
N GLY A 227 -16.97 -5.09 8.42
CA GLY A 227 -16.93 -5.00 9.89
C GLY A 227 -15.55 -4.67 10.47
N PHE A 228 -14.55 -4.40 9.62
CA PHE A 228 -13.23 -3.93 10.02
C PHE A 228 -12.82 -2.73 9.17
N ASP A 229 -12.40 -1.64 9.80
CA ASP A 229 -11.96 -0.42 9.12
C ASP A 229 -10.45 -0.42 8.79
N GLY A 230 -9.83 -1.62 8.81
CA GLY A 230 -8.39 -1.83 8.61
C GLY A 230 -8.03 -1.80 7.13
N ASP A 231 -8.65 -0.91 6.39
CA ASP A 231 -8.61 -0.90 4.93
C ASP A 231 -7.21 -0.68 4.39
N GLY A 232 -6.92 -1.34 3.28
CA GLY A 232 -5.74 -1.06 2.50
C GLY A 232 -5.86 0.28 1.77
N GLY A 233 -4.74 0.94 1.54
CA GLY A 233 -4.71 2.19 0.79
C GLY A 233 -4.95 1.99 -0.70
N PHE A 234 -5.66 2.94 -1.33
CA PHE A 234 -5.71 3.08 -2.80
C PHE A 234 -4.30 3.04 -3.40
N GLY A 235 -4.16 2.38 -4.55
CA GLY A 235 -2.89 1.88 -5.06
C GLY A 235 -2.64 0.41 -4.73
N GLY A 236 -3.70 -0.33 -4.39
CA GLY A 236 -3.67 -1.78 -4.21
C GLY A 236 -3.12 -2.28 -2.88
N GLY A 237 -3.18 -1.48 -1.80
CA GLY A 237 -2.88 -2.00 -0.46
C GLY A 237 -3.93 -3.02 0.00
N GLY A 238 -3.52 -4.08 0.68
CA GLY A 238 -4.41 -5.07 1.29
C GLY A 238 -4.95 -4.61 2.66
N TYR A 239 -6.11 -5.11 3.07
CA TYR A 239 -6.67 -4.81 4.40
C TYR A 239 -5.97 -5.61 5.51
N GLY A 240 -5.98 -5.07 6.72
CA GLY A 240 -5.66 -5.79 7.95
C GLY A 240 -6.93 -6.11 8.74
N ALA A 241 -6.94 -7.26 9.43
CA ALA A 241 -8.05 -7.64 10.33
C ALA A 241 -7.53 -8.29 11.63
N LEU A 242 -6.91 -9.47 11.57
CA LEU A 242 -6.11 -10.00 12.69
C LEU A 242 -4.61 -10.00 12.39
N ASN A 243 -4.27 -9.93 11.10
CA ASN A 243 -2.92 -9.73 10.60
C ASN A 243 -2.88 -8.43 9.81
N GLY A 244 -1.68 -7.86 9.64
CA GLY A 244 -1.47 -6.71 8.79
C GLY A 244 -1.69 -7.01 7.30
N GLY A 245 -2.13 -6.00 6.55
CA GLY A 245 -2.36 -6.11 5.11
C GLY A 245 -1.10 -5.90 4.27
N GLY A 246 -0.96 -6.61 3.15
CA GLY A 246 0.19 -6.46 2.25
C GLY A 246 0.22 -5.13 1.48
N GLY A 247 1.39 -4.58 1.18
CA GLY A 247 1.54 -3.34 0.41
C GLY A 247 1.29 -3.50 -1.09
N GLY A 248 0.71 -2.50 -1.75
CA GLY A 248 0.50 -2.50 -3.21
C GLY A 248 1.75 -2.09 -3.99
N GLY A 249 1.80 -2.36 -5.29
CA GLY A 249 2.95 -1.94 -6.12
C GLY A 249 2.98 -2.56 -7.51
N TYR A 250 4.18 -2.62 -8.10
CA TYR A 250 4.41 -3.33 -9.35
C TYR A 250 4.08 -4.81 -9.20
N SER A 251 4.60 -5.43 -8.13
CA SER A 251 4.07 -6.68 -7.58
C SER A 251 3.47 -6.38 -6.21
N GLY A 252 2.46 -7.12 -5.78
CA GLY A 252 1.88 -6.96 -4.44
C GLY A 252 2.74 -7.63 -3.36
N GLY A 253 2.75 -7.05 -2.17
CA GLY A 253 3.31 -7.67 -0.96
C GLY A 253 2.39 -8.76 -0.44
N GLY A 254 2.93 -9.91 -0.09
CA GLY A 254 2.15 -11.00 0.49
C GLY A 254 2.00 -10.89 2.00
N VAL A 255 1.30 -11.85 2.59
CA VAL A 255 1.16 -11.98 4.04
C VAL A 255 1.54 -13.39 4.42
N TRP A 256 2.45 -13.52 5.39
CA TRP A 256 2.79 -14.79 5.99
C TRP A 256 2.28 -14.81 7.43
N ALA A 257 1.56 -15.85 7.81
CA ALA A 257 1.10 -16.00 9.19
C ALA A 257 0.83 -17.46 9.58
N ASN A 258 0.98 -17.75 10.87
CA ASN A 258 0.63 -19.01 11.53
C ASN A 258 0.07 -18.71 12.93
N SER A 259 -0.12 -19.70 13.82
CA SER A 259 -0.77 -19.45 15.11
C SER A 259 0.02 -18.55 16.08
N THR A 260 1.30 -18.30 15.85
CA THR A 260 2.17 -17.55 16.77
C THR A 260 2.84 -16.32 16.16
N TYR A 261 2.81 -16.19 14.84
CA TYR A 261 3.55 -15.16 14.11
C TYR A 261 2.72 -14.67 12.93
N GLY A 262 2.76 -13.36 12.68
CA GLY A 262 2.21 -12.74 11.47
C GLY A 262 3.10 -11.59 11.01
N ILE A 263 3.29 -11.50 9.68
CA ILE A 263 3.99 -10.37 9.05
C ILE A 263 3.40 -10.06 7.68
N ALA A 264 3.24 -8.77 7.41
CA ALA A 264 2.84 -8.26 6.11
C ALA A 264 4.06 -7.77 5.32
N GLY A 265 4.09 -8.12 4.05
CA GLY A 265 5.12 -7.68 3.11
C GLY A 265 4.78 -6.37 2.41
N GLY A 266 5.80 -5.65 1.95
CA GLY A 266 5.64 -4.50 1.06
C GLY A 266 5.59 -4.92 -0.42
N GLY A 267 5.02 -4.07 -1.26
CA GLY A 267 4.96 -4.31 -2.72
C GLY A 267 6.33 -4.23 -3.39
N GLY A 268 6.42 -4.60 -4.67
CA GLY A 268 7.59 -4.43 -5.53
C GLY A 268 7.55 -3.12 -6.31
N SER A 269 8.71 -2.58 -6.68
CA SER A 269 8.88 -1.34 -7.46
C SER A 269 9.49 -1.60 -8.84
N VAL A 270 9.29 -0.68 -9.78
CA VAL A 270 9.97 -0.73 -11.10
C VAL A 270 10.34 0.66 -11.60
N ASN A 271 11.48 0.77 -12.27
CA ASN A 271 11.95 2.00 -12.90
C ASN A 271 12.59 1.70 -14.27
N HIS A 272 11.96 2.18 -15.34
CA HIS A 272 12.41 2.02 -16.72
C HIS A 272 13.20 3.23 -17.26
N GLY A 273 13.46 4.23 -16.43
CA GLY A 273 14.24 5.40 -16.81
C GLY A 273 15.75 5.18 -16.71
N PHE A 274 16.52 6.21 -17.02
CA PHE A 274 17.96 6.27 -16.77
C PHE A 274 18.26 7.07 -15.48
N ASP A 275 19.52 7.12 -15.06
CA ASP A 275 19.99 7.82 -13.83
C ASP A 275 19.17 7.49 -12.57
N LYS A 276 18.92 6.19 -12.37
CA LYS A 276 18.01 5.69 -11.34
C LYS A 276 18.52 6.02 -9.94
N GLN A 277 17.63 6.52 -9.11
CA GLN A 277 17.84 6.65 -7.66
C GLN A 277 16.74 5.88 -6.92
N SER A 278 17.07 5.32 -5.77
CA SER A 278 16.13 4.58 -4.94
C SER A 278 16.42 4.77 -3.47
N GLY A 279 15.37 4.80 -2.66
CA GLY A 279 15.41 4.86 -1.22
C GLY A 279 14.00 4.66 -0.66
N TYR A 280 13.75 5.15 0.54
CA TYR A 280 12.46 5.03 1.20
C TYR A 280 11.86 6.40 1.49
N GLY A 281 10.54 6.46 1.56
CA GLY A 281 9.80 7.61 2.10
C GLY A 281 9.77 7.58 3.63
N ASP A 282 9.00 8.52 4.21
CA ASP A 282 8.85 8.57 5.66
C ASP A 282 7.69 7.70 6.15
N ALA A 283 7.68 7.43 7.45
CA ALA A 283 6.58 6.74 8.09
C ALA A 283 5.30 7.56 8.02
N LEU A 284 4.16 6.87 7.95
CA LEU A 284 2.82 7.47 7.99
C LEU A 284 2.47 8.40 6.82
N GLU A 285 3.25 8.39 5.74
CA GLU A 285 3.01 9.21 4.55
C GLU A 285 2.06 8.57 3.53
N HIS A 286 1.34 9.43 2.81
CA HIS A 286 0.74 9.09 1.53
C HIS A 286 1.80 9.06 0.43
N GLY A 287 1.45 8.50 -0.73
CA GLY A 287 2.30 8.56 -1.90
C GLY A 287 2.42 9.98 -2.47
N LEU A 288 3.37 10.12 -3.39
CA LEU A 288 3.62 11.34 -4.14
C LEU A 288 4.17 10.97 -5.52
N VAL A 289 3.80 11.74 -6.55
CA VAL A 289 4.52 11.70 -7.83
C VAL A 289 4.95 13.12 -8.19
N LYS A 290 6.24 13.32 -8.41
CA LYS A 290 6.81 14.60 -8.84
C LYS A 290 7.45 14.44 -10.21
N ILE A 291 7.00 15.26 -11.16
CA ILE A 291 7.52 15.30 -12.53
C ILE A 291 8.13 16.68 -12.78
N VAL A 292 9.40 16.71 -13.19
CA VAL A 292 10.17 17.92 -13.44
C VAL A 292 10.68 17.90 -14.88
N PHE A 293 10.35 18.93 -15.67
CA PHE A 293 10.89 19.12 -17.02
C PHE A 293 12.29 19.75 -16.93
N LEU A 294 13.24 19.23 -17.71
CA LEU A 294 14.63 19.71 -17.73
C LEU A 294 15.02 20.44 -19.03
N GLY A 295 14.32 20.17 -20.14
CA GLY A 295 14.70 20.64 -21.48
C GLY A 295 14.76 19.51 -22.50
#